data_AF-M2RGD6-F1
#
_entry.id   AF-M2RGD6-F1
#
_cell.length_a   1.000
_cell.length_b   1.000
_cell.length_c   1.000
_cell.angle_alpha   90.00
_cell.angle_beta   90.00
_cell.angle_gamma   90.00
#
_symmetry.space_group_name_H-M   'P 1'
#
loop_
_entity.id
_entity.type
_entity.pdbx_description
1 polymer ?
#
loop_
_entity_poly.entity_id
_entity_poly.type
_entity_poly.pdbx_seq_one_letter_code
_entity_poly.pdbx_strand_id
1 'polypeptide(L)'
;MDPVLRKAPRGRPLEANNIDHVIRCYGGKTIAIDMEPHQMQKSKQPKDMVQYIDFLNRRNGELRLELTFYRECYQHAEKFKEKITGISQDLLQACIIGVLDGIDFGEIRDHSSAVSDAVDQYSYAQEQAFHAFIAPYKASRNPTKTTVSIDGWI
;
A
#
# COMPACT_ATOMS: atom_id res chain seq x y z
N MET A 1 -42.06 73.63 22.63
CA MET A 1 -41.94 72.18 22.36
C MET A 1 -40.77 72.02 21.40
N ASP A 2 -39.55 71.92 21.92
CA ASP A 2 -38.34 71.78 21.10
C ASP A 2 -38.03 70.30 20.83
N PRO A 3 -37.71 69.91 19.58
CA PRO A 3 -37.30 68.55 19.29
C PRO A 3 -35.84 68.35 19.70
N VAL A 4 -35.61 67.44 20.63
CA VAL A 4 -34.28 67.03 21.09
C VAL A 4 -33.54 66.33 19.93
N LEU A 5 -32.59 67.04 19.31
CA LEU A 5 -31.57 66.50 18.41
C LEU A 5 -30.69 65.51 19.17
N ARG A 6 -31.05 64.21 19.14
CA ARG A 6 -30.19 63.14 19.63
C ARG A 6 -28.98 63.01 18.69
N LYS A 7 -27.83 63.56 19.12
CA LYS A 7 -26.53 63.31 18.47
C LYS A 7 -26.23 61.81 18.50
N ALA A 8 -26.02 61.22 17.32
CA ALA A 8 -25.52 59.85 17.19
C ALA A 8 -24.19 59.70 17.95
N PRO A 9 -23.92 58.56 18.59
CA PRO A 9 -22.66 58.35 19.29
C PRO A 9 -21.53 58.43 18.26
N ARG A 10 -20.57 59.34 18.49
CA ARG A 10 -19.32 59.38 17.72
C ARG A 10 -18.58 58.07 18.02
N GLY A 11 -18.67 57.11 17.11
CA GLY A 11 -17.95 55.85 17.20
C GLY A 11 -16.45 56.13 17.35
N ARG A 12 -15.80 55.41 18.27
CA ARG A 12 -14.34 55.39 18.37
C ARG A 12 -13.75 55.06 17.00
N PRO A 13 -12.62 55.66 16.59
CA PRO A 13 -11.85 55.16 15.47
C PRO A 13 -11.56 53.67 15.71
N LEU A 14 -11.97 52.82 14.76
CA LEU A 14 -11.63 51.39 14.79
C LEU A 14 -10.10 51.29 14.88
N GLU A 15 -9.60 50.70 15.96
CA GLU A 15 -8.19 50.38 16.11
C GLU A 15 -7.74 49.60 14.87
N ALA A 16 -6.53 49.92 14.37
CA ALA A 16 -6.00 49.34 13.15
C ALA A 16 -5.74 47.84 13.32
N ASN A 17 -6.79 47.04 13.24
CA ASN A 17 -6.69 45.60 13.09
C ASN A 17 -5.99 45.35 11.75
N ASN A 18 -4.97 44.48 11.73
CA ASN A 18 -4.28 44.11 10.50
C ASN A 18 -5.26 43.63 9.42
N ILE A 19 -6.38 43.02 9.83
CA ILE A 19 -7.47 42.62 8.95
C ILE A 19 -8.19 43.84 8.35
N ASP A 20 -8.50 44.86 9.15
CA ASP A 20 -9.10 46.11 8.68
C ASP A 20 -8.17 46.88 7.75
N HIS A 21 -6.86 46.85 8.02
CA HIS A 21 -5.86 47.43 7.13
C HIS A 21 -5.87 46.73 5.76
N VAL A 22 -5.85 45.39 5.75
CA VAL A 22 -5.93 44.61 4.52
C VAL A 22 -7.24 44.92 3.77
N ILE A 23 -8.39 44.88 4.45
CA ILE A 23 -9.70 45.19 3.84
C ILE A 23 -9.72 46.62 3.27
N ARG A 24 -9.12 47.60 3.96
CA ARG A 24 -9.04 48.99 3.51
C ARG A 24 -8.07 49.17 2.33
N CYS A 25 -6.96 48.45 2.29
CA CYS A 25 -6.05 48.40 1.13
C CYS A 25 -6.73 47.82 -0.13
N TYR A 26 -7.71 46.93 0.04
CA TYR A 26 -8.58 46.44 -1.05
C TYR A 26 -9.88 47.25 -1.20
N GLY A 27 -9.87 48.54 -0.80
CA GLY A 27 -10.98 49.47 -1.04
C GLY A 27 -12.24 49.18 -0.23
N GLY A 28 -12.12 48.52 0.93
CA GLY A 28 -13.25 48.14 1.78
C GLY A 28 -14.00 46.90 1.31
N LYS A 29 -13.46 46.15 0.34
CA LYS A 29 -14.13 44.99 -0.27
C LYS A 29 -13.44 43.70 0.15
N THR A 30 -14.17 42.80 0.81
CA THR A 30 -13.71 41.43 1.08
C THR A 30 -13.87 40.56 -0.16
N ILE A 31 -12.92 39.65 -0.39
CA ILE A 31 -12.79 38.74 -1.55
C ILE A 31 -13.92 37.71 -1.67
N ALA A 32 -14.77 37.58 -0.66
CA ALA A 32 -15.88 36.62 -0.62
C ALA A 32 -17.14 37.16 -1.33
N ILE A 33 -17.02 37.57 -2.59
CA ILE A 33 -18.15 38.09 -3.39
C ILE A 33 -19.22 36.99 -3.54
N ASP A 34 -18.80 35.73 -3.73
CA ASP A 34 -19.68 34.58 -3.92
C ASP A 34 -20.46 34.17 -2.66
N MET A 35 -20.03 34.62 -1.48
CA MET A 35 -20.68 34.33 -0.19
C MET A 35 -21.64 35.45 0.25
N GLU A 36 -21.72 36.56 -0.50
CA GLU A 36 -22.52 37.72 -0.12
C GLU A 36 -23.90 37.77 -0.79
N PRO A 37 -24.92 38.31 -0.09
CA PRO A 37 -26.21 38.58 -0.69
C PRO A 37 -26.09 39.44 -1.96
N HIS A 38 -26.88 39.11 -2.99
CA HIS A 38 -26.82 39.74 -4.32
C HIS A 38 -26.90 41.28 -4.32
N GLN A 39 -27.51 41.87 -3.29
CA GLN A 39 -27.62 43.33 -3.14
C GLN A 39 -26.29 43.98 -2.72
N MET A 40 -25.47 43.29 -1.94
CA MET A 40 -24.15 43.77 -1.50
C MET A 40 -23.07 43.59 -2.58
N GLN A 41 -23.20 42.53 -3.40
CA GLN A 41 -22.32 42.27 -4.55
C GLN A 41 -22.26 43.46 -5.52
N LYS A 42 -23.37 44.18 -5.72
CA LYS A 42 -23.44 45.37 -6.61
C LYS A 42 -22.52 46.51 -6.17
N SER A 43 -22.32 46.70 -4.86
CA SER A 43 -21.38 47.71 -4.33
C SER A 43 -19.91 47.29 -4.49
N LYS A 44 -19.69 45.98 -4.63
CA LYS A 44 -18.37 45.37 -4.84
C LYS A 44 -17.96 45.29 -6.30
N GLN A 45 -18.90 45.49 -7.22
CA GLN A 45 -18.59 45.63 -8.65
C GLN A 45 -17.51 46.72 -8.85
N PRO A 46 -16.48 46.44 -9.66
CA PRO A 46 -15.48 47.42 -10.02
C PRO A 46 -16.16 48.60 -10.70
N LYS A 47 -15.89 49.83 -10.24
CA LYS A 47 -16.37 51.03 -10.95
C LYS A 47 -15.65 51.21 -12.29
N ASP A 48 -14.48 50.61 -12.42
CA ASP A 48 -13.63 50.68 -13.60
C ASP A 48 -13.16 49.26 -13.97
N MET A 49 -13.40 48.88 -15.23
CA MET A 49 -13.02 47.59 -15.80
C MET A 49 -11.51 47.41 -15.81
N VAL A 50 -10.73 48.48 -15.98
CA VAL A 50 -9.26 48.40 -16.01
C VAL A 50 -8.72 47.95 -14.64
N GLN A 51 -9.23 48.56 -13.56
CA GLN A 51 -8.85 48.17 -12.19
C GLN A 51 -9.23 46.72 -11.86
N TYR A 52 -10.34 46.23 -12.43
CA TYR A 52 -10.73 44.83 -12.25
C TYR A 52 -9.81 43.87 -12.97
N ILE A 53 -9.43 44.20 -14.20
CA ILE A 53 -8.49 43.41 -15.00
C ILE A 53 -7.14 43.31 -14.26
N ASP A 54 -6.64 44.41 -13.71
CA ASP A 54 -5.39 44.43 -12.94
C ASP A 54 -5.48 43.58 -11.68
N PHE A 55 -6.60 43.68 -10.95
CA PHE A 55 -6.85 42.84 -9.78
C PHE A 55 -6.87 41.34 -10.13
N LEU A 56 -7.60 40.97 -11.19
CA LEU A 56 -7.67 39.58 -11.65
C LEU A 56 -6.32 39.06 -12.13
N ASN A 57 -5.54 39.89 -12.83
CA ASN A 57 -4.19 39.53 -13.27
C ASN A 57 -3.26 39.27 -12.09
N ARG A 58 -3.29 40.13 -11.07
CA ARG A 58 -2.50 39.93 -9.84
C ARG A 58 -2.91 38.64 -9.13
N ARG A 59 -4.22 38.42 -8.95
CA ARG A 59 -4.75 37.22 -8.29
C ARG A 59 -4.44 35.93 -9.07
N ASN A 60 -4.51 35.97 -10.39
CA ASN A 60 -4.07 34.87 -11.25
C ASN A 60 -2.56 34.59 -11.11
N GLY A 61 -1.74 35.63 -10.94
CA GLY A 61 -0.31 35.48 -10.65
C GLY A 61 -0.08 34.77 -9.30
N GLU A 62 -0.75 35.21 -8.25
CA GLU A 62 -0.68 34.61 -6.91
C GLU A 62 -1.11 33.14 -6.93
N LEU A 63 -2.24 32.81 -7.58
CA LEU A 63 -2.73 31.43 -7.70
C LEU A 63 -1.76 30.53 -8.48
N ARG A 64 -1.06 31.04 -9.50
CA ARG A 64 -0.05 30.27 -10.24
C ARG A 64 1.16 29.93 -9.37
N LEU A 65 1.58 30.86 -8.51
CA LEU A 65 2.67 30.62 -7.55
C LEU A 65 2.26 29.55 -6.54
N GLU A 66 1.06 29.67 -5.97
CA GLU A 66 0.51 28.70 -5.03
C GLU A 66 0.36 27.31 -5.65
N LEU A 67 -0.13 27.23 -6.90
CA LEU A 67 -0.22 25.96 -7.63
C LEU A 67 1.17 25.32 -7.84
N THR A 68 2.18 26.14 -8.15
CA THR A 68 3.56 25.67 -8.32
C THR A 68 4.13 25.15 -7.00
N PHE A 69 3.89 25.87 -5.90
CA PHE A 69 4.27 25.43 -4.56
C PHE A 69 3.68 24.07 -4.20
N TYR A 70 2.37 23.87 -4.38
CA TYR A 70 1.74 22.58 -4.08
C TYR A 70 2.24 21.44 -4.97
N ARG A 71 2.58 21.72 -6.24
CA ARG A 71 3.20 20.73 -7.12
C ARG A 71 4.55 20.27 -6.59
N GLU A 72 5.39 21.19 -6.13
CA GLU A 72 6.68 20.86 -5.51
C GLU A 72 6.49 20.06 -4.21
N CYS A 73 5.59 20.50 -3.32
CA CYS A 73 5.26 19.76 -2.09
C CYS A 73 4.79 18.33 -2.39
N TYR A 74 3.94 18.15 -3.41
CA TYR A 74 3.47 16.83 -3.82
C TYR A 74 4.61 15.94 -4.29
N GLN A 75 5.55 16.46 -5.10
CA GLN A 75 6.72 15.69 -5.53
C GLN A 75 7.57 15.23 -4.34
N HIS A 76 7.77 16.10 -3.34
CA HIS A 76 8.50 15.72 -2.12
C HIS A 76 7.76 14.67 -1.30
N ALA A 77 6.43 14.79 -1.20
CA ALA A 77 5.59 13.81 -0.50
C ALA A 77 5.63 12.43 -1.17
N GLU A 78 5.56 12.37 -2.50
CA GLU A 78 5.67 11.09 -3.23
C GLU A 78 7.05 10.44 -3.03
N LYS A 79 8.14 11.20 -3.12
CA LYS A 79 9.50 10.67 -2.83
C LYS A 79 9.63 10.14 -1.41
N PHE A 80 9.03 10.83 -0.44
CA PHE A 80 9.02 10.39 0.95
C PHE A 80 8.22 9.08 1.12
N LYS A 81 7.03 9.00 0.51
CA LYS A 81 6.18 7.80 0.51
C LYS A 81 6.89 6.60 -0.12
N GLU A 82 7.57 6.79 -1.26
CA GLU A 82 8.38 5.73 -1.89
C GLU A 82 9.45 5.21 -0.91
N LYS A 83 10.18 6.12 -0.25
CA LYS A 83 11.23 5.74 0.71
C LYS A 83 10.68 4.98 1.92
N ILE A 84 9.55 5.43 2.48
CA ILE A 84 8.89 4.73 3.60
C ILE A 84 8.40 3.34 3.17
N THR A 85 7.88 3.23 1.94
CA THR A 85 7.43 1.95 1.39
C THR A 85 8.59 0.97 1.21
N GLY A 86 9.74 1.45 0.73
CA GLY A 86 10.96 0.63 0.65
C GLY A 86 11.41 0.13 2.03
N ILE A 87 11.53 1.05 3.00
CA ILE A 87 11.94 0.70 4.37
C ILE A 87 10.96 -0.29 5.02
N SER A 88 9.65 -0.14 4.81
CA SER A 88 8.66 -1.06 5.38
C SER A 88 8.73 -2.46 4.76
N GLN A 89 9.02 -2.56 3.46
CA GLN A 89 9.26 -3.84 2.78
C GLN A 89 10.54 -4.50 3.28
N ASP A 90 11.64 -3.74 3.39
CA ASP A 90 12.92 -4.25 3.92
C ASP A 90 12.74 -4.77 5.35
N LEU A 91 12.01 -4.03 6.19
CA LEU A 91 11.71 -4.43 7.56
C LEU A 91 10.86 -5.71 7.60
N LEU A 92 9.81 -5.80 6.76
CA LEU A 92 8.98 -7.00 6.67
C LEU A 92 9.82 -8.22 6.27
N GLN A 93 10.69 -8.06 5.26
CA GLN A 93 11.58 -9.12 4.81
C GLN A 93 12.55 -9.55 5.92
N ALA A 94 13.15 -8.59 6.64
CA ALA A 94 14.03 -8.88 7.76
C ALA A 94 13.29 -9.62 8.90
N CYS A 95 12.03 -9.26 9.19
CA CYS A 95 11.22 -9.97 10.17
C CYS A 95 10.91 -11.41 9.72
N ILE A 96 10.56 -11.63 8.45
CA ILE A 96 10.31 -12.97 7.91
C ILE A 96 11.57 -13.82 8.03
N ILE A 97 12.73 -13.29 7.62
CA ILE A 97 14.01 -13.98 7.73
C ILE A 97 14.32 -14.29 9.20
N GLY A 98 14.17 -13.34 10.11
CA GLY A 98 14.41 -13.56 11.54
C GLY A 98 13.50 -14.63 12.15
N VAL A 99 12.24 -14.72 11.71
CA VAL A 99 11.33 -15.81 12.12
C VAL A 99 11.78 -17.16 11.55
N LEU A 100 12.20 -17.18 10.28
CA LEU A 100 12.68 -18.41 9.62
C LEU A 100 14.02 -18.88 10.20
N ASP A 101 14.94 -17.98 10.55
CA ASP A 101 16.23 -18.31 11.19
C ASP A 101 16.03 -18.93 12.58
N GLY A 102 14.95 -18.57 13.28
CA GLY A 102 14.58 -19.18 14.56
C GLY A 102 13.92 -20.55 14.43
N ILE A 103 13.56 -20.98 13.22
CA ILE A 103 13.01 -22.30 12.94
C ILE A 103 14.18 -23.22 12.56
N ASP A 104 14.41 -24.25 13.38
CA ASP A 104 15.37 -25.29 13.03
C ASP A 104 14.75 -26.22 11.97
N PHE A 105 15.08 -25.98 10.70
CA PHE A 105 14.72 -26.86 9.59
C PHE A 105 15.50 -28.19 9.62
N GLY A 106 16.49 -28.33 10.51
CA GLY A 106 17.21 -29.58 10.74
C GLY A 106 16.28 -30.71 11.13
N GLU A 107 15.41 -30.51 12.12
CA GLU A 107 14.43 -31.53 12.51
C GLU A 107 13.50 -31.91 11.34
N ILE A 108 13.01 -30.92 10.59
CA ILE A 108 12.13 -31.18 9.42
C ILE A 108 12.86 -32.00 8.37
N ARG A 109 14.12 -31.66 8.06
CA ARG A 109 14.95 -32.41 7.12
C ARG A 109 15.20 -33.83 7.63
N ASP A 110 15.53 -33.99 8.90
CA ASP A 110 15.87 -35.29 9.48
C ASP A 110 14.63 -36.21 9.49
N HIS A 111 13.45 -35.67 9.82
CA HIS A 111 12.18 -36.40 9.69
C HIS A 111 11.86 -36.75 8.23
N SER A 112 12.10 -35.82 7.30
CA SER A 112 11.92 -36.07 5.86
C SER A 112 12.83 -37.20 5.36
N SER A 113 14.09 -37.22 5.80
CA SER A 113 15.04 -38.29 5.49
C SER A 113 14.59 -39.62 6.10
N ALA A 114 14.19 -39.63 7.37
CA ALA A 114 13.71 -40.83 8.04
C ALA A 114 12.46 -41.44 7.37
N VAL A 115 11.54 -40.59 6.89
CA VAL A 115 10.38 -41.03 6.11
C VAL A 115 10.83 -41.67 4.79
N SER A 116 11.76 -41.02 4.07
CA SER A 116 12.27 -41.57 2.81
C SER A 116 12.95 -42.92 3.01
N ASP A 117 13.82 -43.04 4.02
CA ASP A 117 14.50 -44.29 4.37
C ASP A 117 13.50 -45.39 4.74
N ALA A 118 12.44 -45.06 5.47
CA ALA A 118 11.40 -46.01 5.84
C ALA A 118 10.61 -46.50 4.61
N VAL A 119 10.32 -45.62 3.65
CA VAL A 119 9.68 -46.01 2.38
C VAL A 119 10.59 -46.93 1.57
N ASP A 120 11.88 -46.62 1.49
CA ASP A 120 12.85 -47.45 0.76
C ASP A 120 13.01 -48.84 1.41
N GLN A 121 13.09 -48.89 2.74
CA GLN A 121 13.12 -50.15 3.49
C GLN A 121 11.84 -50.97 3.29
N TYR A 122 10.68 -50.32 3.32
CA TYR A 122 9.41 -50.99 3.08
C TYR A 122 9.34 -51.57 1.65
N SER A 123 9.74 -50.79 0.65
CA SER A 123 9.79 -51.22 -0.75
C SER A 123 10.68 -52.46 -0.93
N TYR A 124 11.88 -52.41 -0.33
CA TYR A 124 12.81 -53.53 -0.35
C TYR A 124 12.26 -54.78 0.37
N ALA A 125 11.67 -54.61 1.55
CA ALA A 125 11.06 -55.70 2.29
C ALA A 125 9.86 -56.31 1.54
N GLN A 126 9.06 -55.48 0.88
CA GLN A 126 7.93 -55.92 0.05
C GLN A 126 8.42 -56.75 -1.14
N GLU A 127 9.48 -56.31 -1.82
CA GLU A 127 10.09 -57.05 -2.93
C GLU A 127 10.64 -58.41 -2.47
N GLN A 128 11.34 -58.45 -1.33
CA GLN A 128 11.79 -59.71 -0.73
C GLN A 128 10.64 -60.65 -0.37
N ALA A 129 9.59 -60.12 0.29
CA ALA A 129 8.42 -60.90 0.66
C ALA A 129 7.70 -61.48 -0.57
N PHE A 130 7.59 -60.68 -1.64
CA PHE A 130 7.06 -61.14 -2.91
C PHE A 130 7.91 -62.26 -3.52
N HIS A 131 9.23 -62.11 -3.54
CA HIS A 131 10.15 -63.14 -4.02
C HIS A 131 10.05 -64.44 -3.21
N ALA A 132 9.97 -64.35 -1.88
CA ALA A 132 9.78 -65.49 -1.00
C ALA A 132 8.44 -66.20 -1.26
N PHE A 133 7.37 -65.43 -1.46
CA PHE A 133 6.04 -65.95 -1.76
C PHE A 133 5.99 -66.74 -3.08
N ILE A 134 6.64 -66.25 -4.14
CA ILE A 134 6.64 -66.90 -5.46
C ILE A 134 7.66 -68.05 -5.60
N ALA A 135 8.63 -68.16 -4.68
CA ALA A 135 9.72 -69.14 -4.77
C ALA A 135 9.24 -70.61 -4.88
N PRO A 136 8.25 -71.09 -4.10
CA PRO A 136 7.74 -72.46 -4.21
C PRO A 136 7.12 -72.76 -5.58
N TYR A 137 6.43 -71.79 -6.17
CA TYR A 137 5.78 -71.92 -7.47
C TYR A 137 6.79 -71.90 -8.64
N LYS A 138 7.92 -71.19 -8.48
CA LYS A 138 9.03 -71.25 -9.44
C LYS A 138 9.78 -72.58 -9.37
N ALA A 139 10.03 -73.10 -8.16
CA ALA A 139 10.71 -74.39 -7.96
C ALA A 139 9.87 -75.58 -8.48
N SER A 140 8.55 -75.55 -8.29
CA SER A 140 7.61 -76.57 -8.78
C SER A 140 7.49 -76.62 -10.31
N ARG A 141 7.86 -75.56 -11.03
CA ARG A 141 7.72 -75.49 -12.50
C ARG A 141 8.92 -76.06 -13.26
N ASN A 142 9.97 -76.50 -12.56
CA ASN A 142 11.06 -77.27 -13.15
C ASN A 142 10.69 -78.75 -13.11
N PRO A 143 10.31 -79.38 -14.25
CA PRO A 143 10.13 -80.82 -14.27
C PRO A 143 11.49 -81.45 -14.01
N THR A 144 11.61 -82.18 -12.90
CA THR A 144 12.70 -83.13 -12.67
C THR A 144 12.80 -84.00 -13.92
N LYS A 145 13.90 -83.84 -14.67
CA LYS A 145 14.29 -84.79 -15.71
C LYS A 145 14.53 -86.13 -15.02
N THR A 146 13.49 -86.97 -14.97
CA THR A 146 13.63 -88.38 -14.64
C THR A 146 14.40 -89.01 -15.79
N THR A 147 15.71 -89.12 -15.65
CA THR A 147 16.53 -89.99 -16.49
C THR A 147 16.09 -91.42 -16.20
N VAL A 148 15.20 -91.96 -17.04
CA VAL A 148 14.89 -93.38 -17.08
C VAL A 148 16.14 -94.07 -17.61
N SER A 149 16.83 -94.78 -16.73
CA SER A 149 17.91 -95.70 -17.06
C SER A 149 17.31 -96.86 -17.86
N ILE A 150 17.73 -96.99 -19.12
CA ILE A 150 17.52 -98.16 -19.96
C ILE A 150 18.75 -99.04 -19.76
N ASP A 151 18.70 -99.93 -18.78
CA ASP A 151 19.60 -101.09 -18.71
C ASP A 151 18.88 -102.26 -18.02
N GLY A 152 18.76 -103.37 -18.77
CA GLY A 152 18.13 -104.64 -18.37
C GLY A 152 16.62 -104.66 -18.64
N TRP A 153 16.03 -105.61 -19.37
CA TRP A 153 16.28 -107.04 -19.39
C TRP A 153 15.81 -107.69 -20.71
N ILE A 154 16.33 -108.90 -20.93
CA ILE A 154 16.24 -109.87 -22.04
C ILE A 154 14.85 -110.06 -22.63
#